data_AF-A0A8J9RMV4-F1
#
_entry.id   AF-A0A8J9RMV4-F1
#
_cell.length_a   1.000
_cell.length_b   1.000
_cell.length_c   1.000
_cell.angle_alpha   90.00
_cell.angle_beta   90.00
_cell.angle_gamma   90.00
#
_symmetry.space_group_name_H-M   'P 1'
#
loop_
_entity.id
_entity.type
_entity.pdbx_description
1 polymer ?
#
loop_
_entity_poly.entity_id
_entity_poly.type
_entity_poly.pdbx_seq_one_letter_code
_entity_poly.pdbx_strand_id
1 'polypeptide(L)'
;MAGKSLKDRELDRQIRSSMHALDTPKVDTRIWDRLAANVLRTGPAAISRALEQKIYPVPNVSGAQDQRCQLTSYPVGRRFREDTQLNTLVADLFEGIAKGVLAASLPPVELTRWDLFHAHIFFTPQDRGIGLLFHAKEYPRQCEAFPYNLGYCQRGSPLEFHERGMDFRNLLYFQGELCCLDVGEDSVLHNTLIMDGLQDVRTVLEMDFGEAIGDVNYFGSLEVVDREDKLFVCGNFSDIIDAGLETERT
;
A
#
# COMPACT_ATOMS: atom_id res chain seq x y z
N MET A 1 31.87 15.62 12.68
CA MET A 1 31.00 15.23 11.55
C MET A 1 31.88 14.68 10.44
N ALA A 2 32.01 13.37 10.32
CA ALA A 2 32.74 12.75 9.20
C ALA A 2 31.86 12.88 7.95
N GLY A 3 32.40 13.48 6.88
CA GLY A 3 31.68 13.62 5.62
C GLY A 3 31.46 12.26 4.95
N LYS A 4 30.28 12.05 4.34
CA LYS A 4 29.98 10.87 3.52
C LYS A 4 31.07 10.65 2.47
N SER A 5 31.48 9.40 2.27
CA SER A 5 32.50 9.03 1.27
C SER A 5 32.00 9.33 -0.15
N LEU A 6 32.91 9.42 -1.12
CA LEU A 6 32.55 9.60 -2.54
C LEU A 6 31.63 8.48 -3.04
N LYS A 7 31.80 7.24 -2.55
CA LYS A 7 30.94 6.10 -2.88
C LYS A 7 29.53 6.27 -2.32
N ASP A 8 29.40 6.76 -1.09
CA ASP A 8 28.09 6.98 -0.47
C ASP A 8 27.31 8.08 -1.19
N ARG A 9 27.99 9.12 -1.67
CA ARG A 9 27.36 10.20 -2.45
C ARG A 9 26.91 9.73 -3.83
N GLU A 10 27.65 8.81 -4.44
CA GLU A 10 27.28 8.21 -5.71
C GLU A 10 26.03 7.35 -5.57
N LEU A 11 26.02 6.48 -4.55
CA LEU A 11 24.87 5.64 -4.24
C LEU A 11 23.63 6.48 -3.90
N ASP A 12 23.77 7.52 -3.07
CA ASP A 12 22.68 8.45 -2.75
C ASP A 12 22.10 9.08 -4.03
N ARG A 13 22.97 9.43 -5.00
CA ARG A 13 22.55 10.02 -6.28
C ARG A 13 21.80 9.01 -7.14
N GLN A 14 22.27 7.78 -7.23
CA GLN A 14 21.61 6.70 -7.97
C GLN A 14 20.26 6.31 -7.38
N ILE A 15 20.15 6.27 -6.05
CA ILE A 15 18.89 6.03 -5.35
C ILE A 15 17.90 7.15 -5.70
N ARG A 16 18.32 8.42 -5.56
CA ARG A 16 17.45 9.56 -5.89
C ARG A 16 17.03 9.60 -7.35
N SER A 17 17.88 9.19 -8.29
CA SER A 17 17.49 9.11 -9.70
C SER A 17 16.50 7.98 -9.99
N SER A 18 16.37 7.01 -9.09
CA SER A 18 15.41 5.91 -9.17
C SER A 18 14.11 6.21 -8.41
N MET A 19 13.94 7.44 -7.91
CA MET A 19 12.74 7.89 -7.20
C MET A 19 12.09 9.02 -7.97
N HIS A 20 10.88 8.79 -8.45
CA HIS A 20 10.09 9.75 -9.21
C HIS A 20 9.07 10.40 -8.29
N ALA A 21 9.31 11.65 -7.90
CA ALA A 21 8.37 12.40 -7.08
C ALA A 21 7.01 12.51 -7.79
N LEU A 22 5.94 12.25 -7.05
CA LEU A 22 4.57 12.48 -7.49
C LEU A 22 3.98 13.65 -6.72
N ASP A 23 2.98 14.30 -7.32
CA ASP A 23 2.20 15.32 -6.62
C ASP A 23 1.55 14.70 -5.39
N THR A 24 2.07 15.06 -4.22
CA THR A 24 1.52 14.60 -2.96
C THR A 24 0.24 15.39 -2.69
N PRO A 25 -0.88 14.71 -2.37
CA PRO A 25 -2.11 15.40 -2.00
C PRO A 25 -1.86 16.41 -0.87
N LYS A 26 -2.41 17.63 -1.02
CA LYS A 26 -2.27 18.70 -0.03
C LYS A 26 -3.23 18.45 1.14
N VAL A 27 -2.86 17.49 2.00
CA VAL A 27 -3.63 17.11 3.19
C VAL A 27 -2.86 17.48 4.45
N ASP A 28 -3.58 17.66 5.56
CA ASP A 28 -2.97 17.92 6.85
C ASP A 28 -2.22 16.68 7.36
N THR A 29 -0.90 16.65 7.15
CA THR A 29 -0.04 15.53 7.55
C THR A 29 0.10 15.40 9.07
N ARG A 30 -0.33 16.40 9.86
CA ARG A 30 -0.21 16.36 11.32
C ARG A 30 -0.93 15.17 11.94
N ILE A 31 -2.00 14.68 11.30
CA ILE A 31 -2.67 13.48 11.81
C ILE A 31 -1.84 12.22 11.56
N TRP A 32 -1.16 12.13 10.41
CA TRP A 32 -0.23 11.05 10.12
C TRP A 32 0.94 11.06 11.11
N ASP A 33 1.49 12.24 11.39
CA ASP A 33 2.56 12.43 12.38
C ASP A 33 2.12 12.05 13.80
N ARG A 34 0.86 12.35 14.18
CA ARG A 34 0.29 11.91 15.46
C ARG A 34 0.17 10.40 15.54
N LEU A 35 -0.25 9.74 14.46
CA LEU A 35 -0.30 8.29 14.39
C LEU A 35 1.12 7.70 14.53
N ALA A 36 2.10 8.25 13.81
CA ALA A 36 3.51 7.87 13.92
C ALA A 36 4.04 8.01 15.35
N ALA A 37 3.77 9.13 16.00
CA ALA A 37 4.18 9.36 17.39
C ALA A 37 3.53 8.37 18.37
N ASN A 38 2.28 7.97 18.12
CA ASN A 38 1.61 6.94 18.91
C ASN A 38 2.21 5.55 18.69
N VAL A 39 2.52 5.18 17.44
CA VAL A 39 3.22 3.92 17.12
C VAL A 39 4.59 3.89 17.80
N LEU A 40 5.38 4.95 17.69
CA LEU A 40 6.68 5.06 18.36
C LEU A 40 6.57 4.91 19.89
N ARG A 41 5.53 5.47 20.51
CA ARG A 41 5.34 5.44 21.97
C ARG A 41 4.77 4.12 22.48
N THR A 42 3.90 3.47 21.70
CA THR A 42 3.02 2.40 22.20
C THR A 42 2.99 1.15 21.32
N GLY A 43 3.90 1.07 20.35
CA GLY A 43 4.07 -0.04 19.43
C GLY A 43 3.00 -0.12 18.33
N PRO A 44 3.07 -1.18 17.48
CA PRO A 44 2.16 -1.41 16.35
C PRO A 44 0.67 -1.40 16.71
N ALA A 45 0.32 -1.79 17.95
CA ALA A 45 -1.05 -1.76 18.47
C ALA A 45 -1.70 -0.35 18.45
N ALA A 46 -0.91 0.72 18.24
CA ALA A 46 -1.43 2.06 18.01
C ALA A 46 -2.29 2.14 16.74
N ILE A 47 -1.99 1.36 15.70
CA ILE A 47 -2.83 1.26 14.49
C ILE A 47 -4.22 0.75 14.88
N SER A 48 -4.31 -0.40 15.55
CA SER A 48 -5.58 -0.98 15.99
C SER A 48 -6.37 -0.04 16.91
N ARG A 49 -5.70 0.75 17.75
CA ARG A 49 -6.35 1.77 18.59
C ARG A 49 -6.88 2.96 17.80
N ALA A 50 -6.31 3.28 16.65
CA ALA A 50 -6.78 4.35 15.77
C ALA A 50 -8.01 3.95 14.93
N LEU A 51 -8.36 2.67 14.90
CA LEU A 51 -9.52 2.14 14.19
C LEU A 51 -10.82 2.31 15.00
N GLU A 52 -11.93 2.47 14.28
CA GLU A 52 -13.29 2.43 14.85
C GLU A 52 -13.65 1.01 15.27
N GLN A 53 -14.48 0.78 16.29
CA GLN A 53 -14.80 -0.60 16.74
C GLN A 53 -15.68 -1.39 15.77
N LYS A 54 -16.37 -0.69 14.87
CA LYS A 54 -17.27 -1.31 13.90
C LYS A 54 -16.47 -2.10 12.87
N ILE A 55 -16.92 -3.32 12.60
CA ILE A 55 -16.35 -4.23 11.60
C ILE A 55 -17.23 -4.16 10.35
N TYR A 56 -16.59 -4.05 9.19
CA TYR A 56 -17.25 -3.93 7.90
C TYR A 56 -16.92 -5.15 7.04
N PRO A 57 -17.91 -5.80 6.41
CA PRO A 57 -17.64 -6.78 5.39
C PRO A 57 -16.95 -6.13 4.19
N VAL A 58 -15.92 -6.79 3.66
CA VAL A 58 -15.28 -6.35 2.42
C VAL A 58 -16.28 -6.56 1.27
N PRO A 59 -16.62 -5.52 0.49
CA PRO A 59 -17.63 -5.63 -0.56
C PRO A 59 -17.17 -6.53 -1.70
N ASN A 60 -18.13 -7.02 -2.51
CA ASN A 60 -17.81 -7.74 -3.75
C ASN A 60 -17.38 -6.75 -4.83
N VAL A 61 -16.11 -6.35 -4.82
CA VAL A 61 -15.53 -5.41 -5.79
C VAL A 61 -15.34 -6.10 -7.13
N SER A 62 -15.94 -5.58 -8.20
CA SER A 62 -15.77 -6.08 -9.58
C SER A 62 -15.90 -7.61 -9.71
N GLY A 63 -16.87 -8.20 -9.00
CA GLY A 63 -17.13 -9.65 -9.00
C GLY A 63 -16.03 -10.52 -8.38
N ALA A 64 -15.17 -9.95 -7.51
CA ALA A 64 -14.11 -10.69 -6.83
C ALA A 64 -14.61 -11.96 -6.13
N GLN A 65 -15.69 -11.85 -5.35
CA GLN A 65 -16.24 -12.96 -4.57
C GLN A 65 -16.80 -14.06 -5.49
N ASP A 66 -17.39 -13.67 -6.63
CA ASP A 66 -17.88 -14.62 -7.64
C ASP A 66 -16.74 -15.44 -8.26
N GLN A 67 -15.52 -14.88 -8.26
CA GLN A 67 -14.29 -15.55 -8.69
C GLN A 67 -13.57 -16.29 -7.55
N ARG A 68 -14.12 -16.30 -6.33
CA ARG A 68 -13.49 -16.79 -5.08
C ARG A 68 -12.21 -16.02 -4.71
N CYS A 69 -12.07 -14.80 -5.19
CA CYS A 69 -10.97 -13.91 -4.81
C CYS A 69 -11.25 -13.27 -3.45
N GLN A 70 -10.26 -13.33 -2.56
CA GLN A 70 -10.23 -12.56 -1.33
C GLN A 70 -9.12 -11.52 -1.45
N LEU A 71 -9.50 -10.25 -1.69
CA LEU A 71 -8.56 -9.15 -1.93
C LEU A 71 -7.79 -8.71 -0.68
N THR A 72 -8.20 -9.19 0.48
CA THR A 72 -7.72 -8.77 1.80
C THR A 72 -7.34 -9.99 2.61
N SER A 73 -6.50 -9.81 3.63
CA SER A 73 -6.08 -10.90 4.55
C SER A 73 -7.28 -11.54 5.28
N TYR A 74 -8.36 -10.78 5.51
CA TYR A 74 -9.61 -11.24 6.12
C TYR A 74 -10.81 -10.71 5.34
N PRO A 75 -11.96 -11.41 5.29
CA PRO A 75 -13.17 -10.97 4.57
C PRO A 75 -13.86 -9.74 5.19
N VAL A 76 -13.26 -9.17 6.23
CA VAL A 76 -13.73 -8.00 6.97
C VAL A 76 -12.57 -7.05 7.22
N GLY A 77 -12.88 -5.77 7.42
CA GLY A 77 -11.92 -4.74 7.81
C GLY A 77 -12.56 -3.70 8.73
N ARG A 78 -11.74 -2.76 9.19
CA ARG A 78 -12.19 -1.60 9.98
C ARG A 78 -11.65 -0.33 9.32
N ARG A 79 -12.22 0.83 9.61
CA ARG A 79 -11.69 2.11 9.14
C ARG A 79 -11.03 2.86 10.28
N PHE A 80 -10.24 3.87 9.98
CA PHE A 80 -9.83 4.83 11.00
C PHE A 80 -11.06 5.57 11.53
N ARG A 81 -11.00 6.00 12.79
CA ARG A 81 -12.09 6.77 13.40
C ARG A 81 -12.31 8.07 12.62
N GLU A 82 -13.57 8.42 12.42
CA GLU A 82 -14.02 9.56 11.59
C GLU A 82 -13.35 10.89 11.99
N ASP A 83 -13.12 11.08 13.30
CA ASP A 83 -12.48 12.28 13.87
C ASP A 83 -10.99 12.44 13.50
N THR A 84 -10.37 11.44 12.88
CA THR A 84 -8.94 11.47 12.55
C THR A 84 -8.65 12.03 11.16
N GLN A 85 -9.59 12.14 10.23
CA GLN A 85 -9.30 12.47 8.81
C GLN A 85 -8.31 11.50 8.10
N LEU A 86 -7.89 10.41 8.76
CA LEU A 86 -6.94 9.44 8.19
C LEU A 86 -7.53 8.71 6.98
N ASN A 87 -8.83 8.39 7.01
CA ASN A 87 -9.49 7.74 5.87
C ASN A 87 -9.41 8.62 4.62
N THR A 88 -9.64 9.93 4.77
CA THR A 88 -9.54 10.91 3.68
C THR A 88 -8.11 11.01 3.17
N LEU A 89 -7.11 11.12 4.07
CA LEU A 89 -5.70 11.16 3.69
C LEU A 89 -5.30 9.94 2.85
N VAL A 90 -5.66 8.73 3.30
CA VAL A 90 -5.28 7.52 2.57
C VAL A 90 -6.03 7.41 1.24
N ALA A 91 -7.31 7.75 1.19
CA ALA A 91 -8.07 7.83 -0.05
C ALA A 91 -7.47 8.85 -1.04
N ASP A 92 -7.02 10.01 -0.53
CA ASP A 92 -6.31 11.03 -1.31
C ASP A 92 -5.00 10.50 -1.88
N LEU A 93 -4.25 9.69 -1.14
CA LEU A 93 -3.03 9.06 -1.64
C LEU A 93 -3.31 8.09 -2.78
N PHE A 94 -4.27 7.17 -2.62
CA PHE A 94 -4.65 6.22 -3.68
C PHE A 94 -5.10 6.94 -4.96
N GLU A 95 -6.03 7.90 -4.84
CA GLU A 95 -6.51 8.67 -5.97
C GLU A 95 -5.46 9.62 -6.55
N GLY A 96 -4.59 10.15 -5.69
CA GLY A 96 -3.47 11.00 -6.04
C GLY A 96 -2.43 10.25 -6.86
N ILE A 97 -2.14 8.99 -6.53
CA ILE A 97 -1.24 8.13 -7.32
C ILE A 97 -1.76 7.99 -8.75
N ALA A 98 -3.02 7.59 -8.93
CA ALA A 98 -3.60 7.38 -10.28
C ALA A 98 -3.51 8.64 -11.16
N LYS A 99 -3.66 9.83 -10.57
CA LYS A 99 -3.50 11.12 -11.26
C LYS A 99 -2.03 11.50 -11.47
N GLY A 100 -1.21 11.30 -10.44
CA GLY A 100 0.19 11.72 -10.38
C GLY A 100 1.07 10.97 -11.37
N VAL A 101 0.87 9.66 -11.54
CA VAL A 101 1.64 8.87 -12.53
C VAL A 101 1.41 9.36 -13.96
N LEU A 102 0.16 9.74 -14.29
CA LEU A 102 -0.17 10.30 -15.60
C LEU A 102 0.51 11.65 -15.81
N ALA A 103 0.46 12.54 -14.80
CA ALA A 103 1.12 13.84 -14.87
C ALA A 103 2.65 13.72 -15.00
N ALA A 104 3.24 12.70 -14.38
CA ALA A 104 4.66 12.38 -14.45
C ALA A 104 5.07 11.60 -15.72
N SER A 105 4.13 11.32 -16.64
CA SER A 105 4.38 10.48 -17.84
C SER A 105 4.92 9.08 -17.52
N LEU A 106 4.51 8.53 -16.36
CA LEU A 106 4.78 7.15 -15.96
C LEU A 106 3.65 6.22 -16.45
N PRO A 107 3.86 4.88 -16.43
CA PRO A 107 2.82 3.94 -16.79
C PRO A 107 1.52 4.18 -16.01
N PRO A 108 0.34 4.08 -16.67
CA PRO A 108 -0.93 4.41 -16.03
C PRO A 108 -1.26 3.43 -14.91
N VAL A 109 -1.91 3.91 -13.87
CA VAL A 109 -2.41 3.12 -12.74
C VAL A 109 -3.89 3.38 -12.58
N GLU A 110 -4.67 2.31 -12.43
CA GLU A 110 -6.11 2.36 -12.23
C GLU A 110 -6.49 1.83 -10.84
N LEU A 111 -7.55 2.40 -10.25
CA LEU A 111 -8.07 1.96 -8.96
C LEU A 111 -9.04 0.80 -9.13
N THR A 112 -8.49 -0.37 -9.43
CA THR A 112 -9.24 -1.61 -9.63
C THR A 112 -8.71 -2.72 -8.74
N ARG A 113 -9.48 -3.79 -8.60
CA ARG A 113 -9.04 -4.97 -7.84
C ARG A 113 -7.84 -5.73 -8.42
N TRP A 114 -7.37 -5.37 -9.61
CA TRP A 114 -6.25 -6.01 -10.29
C TRP A 114 -5.01 -5.13 -10.38
N ASP A 115 -5.19 -3.82 -10.21
CA ASP A 115 -4.14 -2.83 -10.30
C ASP A 115 -3.92 -2.24 -8.90
N LEU A 116 -4.16 -0.95 -8.67
CA LEU A 116 -3.90 -0.34 -7.36
C LEU A 116 -5.14 -0.38 -6.46
N PHE A 117 -5.06 -1.17 -5.39
CA PHE A 117 -6.06 -1.20 -4.32
C PHE A 117 -5.47 -1.53 -2.94
N HIS A 118 -4.17 -1.77 -2.84
CA HIS A 118 -3.51 -2.32 -1.66
C HIS A 118 -2.24 -1.55 -1.30
N ALA A 119 -2.00 -1.39 0.00
CA ALA A 119 -0.78 -0.83 0.55
C ALA A 119 -0.45 -1.46 1.91
N HIS A 120 0.83 -1.55 2.21
CA HIS A 120 1.36 -1.97 3.51
C HIS A 120 1.75 -0.75 4.35
N ILE A 121 1.36 -0.74 5.62
CA ILE A 121 1.85 0.21 6.61
C ILE A 121 3.14 -0.35 7.20
N PHE A 122 4.22 0.42 7.12
CA PHE A 122 5.47 0.10 7.81
C PHE A 122 5.84 1.18 8.83
N PHE A 123 6.62 0.79 9.83
CA PHE A 123 7.18 1.68 10.83
C PHE A 123 8.71 1.57 10.85
N THR A 124 9.40 2.71 10.73
CA THR A 124 10.86 2.81 10.89
C THR A 124 11.18 3.48 12.23
N PRO A 125 11.63 2.72 13.26
CA PRO A 125 12.05 3.30 14.52
C PRO A 125 13.20 4.32 14.39
N GLN A 126 14.09 4.10 13.43
CA GLN A 126 15.28 4.90 13.17
C GLN A 126 14.88 6.31 12.71
N ASP A 127 13.92 6.38 11.80
CA ASP A 127 13.42 7.66 11.23
C ASP A 127 12.13 8.15 11.92
N ARG A 128 11.69 7.42 12.96
CA ARG A 128 10.56 7.76 13.84
C ARG A 128 9.25 8.03 13.07
N GLY A 129 9.08 7.35 11.93
CA GLY A 129 8.00 7.60 10.99
C GLY A 129 7.25 6.33 10.64
N ILE A 130 5.99 6.48 10.26
CA ILE A 130 5.23 5.45 9.56
C ILE A 130 5.12 5.83 8.09
N GLY A 131 5.14 4.85 7.21
CA GLY A 131 4.95 5.04 5.78
C GLY A 131 3.96 4.05 5.20
N LEU A 132 3.62 4.27 3.93
CA LEU A 132 2.81 3.37 3.12
C LEU A 132 3.61 2.94 1.90
N LEU A 133 3.70 1.63 1.69
CA LEU A 133 4.18 1.03 0.45
C LEU A 133 2.97 0.53 -0.33
N PHE A 134 2.71 1.15 -1.48
CA PHE A 134 1.62 0.78 -2.37
C PHE A 134 2.14 -0.14 -3.46
N HIS A 135 1.27 -1.06 -3.88
CA HIS A 135 1.53 -1.91 -5.03
C HIS A 135 0.43 -1.72 -6.08
N ALA A 136 0.87 -1.29 -7.26
CA ALA A 136 0.08 -1.31 -8.47
C ALA A 136 0.39 -2.60 -9.24
N LYS A 137 -0.41 -2.88 -10.26
CA LYS A 137 -0.24 -4.03 -11.16
C LYS A 137 -0.23 -5.38 -10.43
N GLU A 138 -1.06 -5.51 -9.40
CA GLU A 138 -1.11 -6.67 -8.49
C GLU A 138 -1.43 -7.99 -9.15
N TYR A 139 -2.34 -7.95 -10.13
CA TYR A 139 -2.80 -9.15 -10.80
C TYR A 139 -2.80 -8.98 -12.32
N PRO A 140 -1.62 -8.95 -12.99
CA PRO A 140 -1.56 -8.96 -14.43
C PRO A 140 -2.18 -10.25 -14.99
N ARG A 141 -2.82 -10.16 -16.15
CA ARG A 141 -3.45 -11.28 -16.84
C ARG A 141 -2.40 -12.32 -17.20
N GLN A 142 -2.68 -13.58 -16.85
CA GLN A 142 -1.82 -14.70 -17.24
C GLN A 142 -1.77 -14.82 -18.76
N CYS A 143 -0.57 -14.82 -19.33
CA CYS A 143 -0.31 -14.95 -20.76
C CYS A 143 1.09 -15.53 -21.01
N GLU A 144 1.52 -15.64 -22.27
CA GLU A 144 2.85 -16.14 -22.60
C GLU A 144 3.97 -15.27 -22.00
N ALA A 145 3.80 -13.94 -22.04
CA ALA A 145 4.75 -12.99 -21.46
C ALA A 145 4.70 -12.94 -19.92
N PHE A 146 3.62 -13.44 -19.31
CA PHE A 146 3.47 -13.53 -17.85
C PHE A 146 2.79 -14.86 -17.49
N PRO A 147 3.55 -15.97 -17.49
CA PRO A 147 2.99 -17.31 -17.36
C PRO A 147 2.60 -17.68 -15.92
N TYR A 148 2.64 -16.72 -14.99
CA TYR A 148 2.37 -16.94 -13.57
C TYR A 148 0.87 -16.99 -13.27
N ASN A 149 0.48 -18.01 -12.50
CA ASN A 149 -0.86 -18.14 -11.95
C ASN A 149 -0.88 -17.56 -10.53
N LEU A 150 -1.46 -16.38 -10.37
CA LEU A 150 -1.56 -15.66 -9.09
C LEU A 150 -2.87 -16.00 -8.33
N GLY A 151 -3.55 -17.08 -8.73
CA GLY A 151 -4.73 -17.60 -8.06
C GLY A 151 -6.04 -16.90 -8.45
N TYR A 152 -7.03 -16.99 -7.57
CA TYR A 152 -8.40 -16.57 -7.87
C TYR A 152 -8.54 -15.08 -8.18
N CYS A 153 -7.70 -14.23 -7.57
CA CYS A 153 -7.77 -12.79 -7.77
C CYS A 153 -7.35 -12.34 -9.16
N GLN A 154 -6.49 -13.11 -9.83
CA GLN A 154 -6.08 -12.88 -11.23
C GLN A 154 -7.17 -13.14 -12.26
N ARG A 155 -8.21 -13.92 -11.91
CA ARG A 155 -9.24 -14.32 -12.85
C ARG A 155 -10.01 -13.12 -13.39
N GLY A 156 -10.18 -13.12 -14.71
CA GLY A 156 -10.85 -12.04 -15.43
C GLY A 156 -10.08 -10.72 -15.46
N SER A 157 -8.79 -10.71 -15.06
CA SER A 157 -7.97 -9.51 -15.10
C SER A 157 -7.87 -8.97 -16.53
N PRO A 158 -8.27 -7.71 -16.78
CA PRO A 158 -8.02 -7.04 -18.04
C PRO A 158 -6.59 -6.49 -18.12
N LEU A 159 -5.88 -6.45 -16.99
CA LEU A 159 -4.58 -5.81 -16.87
C LEU A 159 -3.52 -6.58 -17.66
N GLU A 160 -2.99 -5.97 -18.70
CA GLU A 160 -1.93 -6.60 -19.50
C GLU A 160 -0.59 -6.52 -18.76
N PHE A 161 0.23 -7.56 -18.93
CA PHE A 161 1.60 -7.51 -18.46
C PHE A 161 2.43 -6.57 -19.35
N HIS A 162 3.11 -5.63 -18.70
CA HIS A 162 4.02 -4.69 -19.37
C HIS A 162 5.24 -4.50 -18.48
N GLU A 163 6.42 -4.90 -18.95
CA GLU A 163 7.67 -4.89 -18.16
C GLU A 163 7.93 -3.51 -17.55
N ARG A 164 7.88 -2.43 -18.34
CA ARG A 164 8.08 -1.08 -17.81
C ARG A 164 7.02 -0.68 -16.78
N GLY A 165 5.82 -1.26 -16.86
CA GLY A 165 4.77 -1.05 -15.85
C GLY A 165 5.14 -1.69 -14.52
N MET A 166 5.78 -2.86 -14.56
CA MET A 166 6.27 -3.56 -13.38
C MET A 166 7.45 -2.83 -12.74
N ASP A 167 8.34 -2.21 -13.53
CA ASP A 167 9.45 -1.40 -13.01
C ASP A 167 8.99 -0.25 -12.10
N PHE A 168 7.77 0.25 -12.29
CA PHE A 168 7.23 1.43 -11.59
C PHE A 168 6.08 1.11 -10.64
N ARG A 169 5.83 -0.17 -10.36
CA ARG A 169 4.63 -0.58 -9.64
C ARG A 169 4.65 -0.27 -8.14
N ASN A 170 5.83 -0.04 -7.57
CA ASN A 170 5.98 0.24 -6.14
C ASN A 170 5.96 1.75 -5.91
N LEU A 171 5.06 2.20 -5.05
CA LEU A 171 4.98 3.61 -4.68
C LEU A 171 5.12 3.77 -3.18
N LEU A 172 5.80 4.81 -2.76
CA LEU A 172 6.15 5.04 -1.37
C LEU A 172 5.63 6.40 -0.92
N TYR A 173 4.85 6.40 0.15
CA TYR A 173 4.52 7.61 0.90
C TYR A 173 5.24 7.58 2.25
N PHE A 174 6.09 8.56 2.49
CA PHE A 174 6.83 8.69 3.74
C PHE A 174 7.11 10.16 4.06
N GLN A 175 6.92 10.55 5.32
CA GLN A 175 7.16 11.92 5.81
C GLN A 175 6.52 13.04 4.96
N GLY A 176 5.32 12.80 4.42
CA GLY A 176 4.60 13.79 3.63
C GLY A 176 5.03 13.89 2.17
N GLU A 177 5.88 12.97 1.70
CA GLU A 177 6.27 12.88 0.29
C GLU A 177 5.78 11.57 -0.32
N LEU A 178 5.21 11.65 -1.52
CA LEU A 178 4.82 10.52 -2.35
C LEU A 178 5.78 10.40 -3.54
N CYS A 179 6.29 9.20 -3.78
CA CYS A 179 7.12 8.91 -4.95
C CYS A 179 6.82 7.52 -5.52
N CYS A 180 7.15 7.35 -6.80
CA CYS A 180 7.19 6.07 -7.49
C CYS A 180 8.65 5.58 -7.56
N LEU A 181 8.88 4.30 -7.28
CA LEU A 181 10.21 3.69 -7.31
C LEU A 181 10.45 3.05 -8.68
N ASP A 182 11.50 3.46 -9.39
CA ASP A 182 12.01 2.74 -10.57
C ASP A 182 12.88 1.59 -10.09
N VAL A 183 12.35 0.38 -10.19
CA VAL A 183 13.03 -0.89 -9.89
C VAL A 183 13.31 -1.68 -11.18
N GLY A 184 13.47 -1.01 -12.32
CA GLY A 184 13.94 -1.64 -13.55
C GLY A 184 15.33 -2.26 -13.37
N GLU A 185 15.67 -3.27 -14.18
CA GLU A 185 16.85 -4.14 -13.99
C GLU A 185 18.18 -3.36 -13.89
N ASP A 186 18.28 -2.23 -14.59
CA ASP A 186 19.45 -1.36 -14.58
C ASP A 186 19.51 -0.41 -13.36
N SER A 187 18.45 -0.33 -12.56
CA SER A 187 18.38 0.56 -11.40
C SER A 187 19.15 -0.01 -10.21
N VAL A 188 19.62 0.90 -9.35
CA VAL A 188 20.23 0.51 -8.07
C VAL A 188 19.21 -0.13 -7.14
N LEU A 189 17.94 0.27 -7.24
CA LEU A 189 16.87 -0.25 -6.39
C LEU A 189 16.52 -1.69 -6.74
N HIS A 190 16.57 -2.08 -8.01
CA HIS A 190 16.37 -3.48 -8.42
C HIS A 190 17.35 -4.40 -7.70
N ASN A 191 18.63 -4.05 -7.73
CA ASN A 191 19.70 -4.85 -7.15
C ASN A 191 19.75 -4.80 -5.62
N THR A 192 19.00 -3.91 -4.98
CA THR A 192 19.03 -3.69 -3.53
C THR A 192 17.76 -4.13 -2.83
N LEU A 193 16.60 -3.96 -3.47
CA LEU A 193 15.27 -4.13 -2.85
C LEU A 193 14.49 -5.32 -3.43
N ILE A 194 14.80 -5.79 -4.64
CA ILE A 194 14.04 -6.91 -5.22
C ILE A 194 14.64 -8.22 -4.71
N MET A 195 13.85 -8.94 -3.92
CA MET A 195 14.21 -10.25 -3.39
C MET A 195 14.25 -11.31 -4.51
N ASP A 196 15.14 -12.28 -4.36
CA ASP A 196 15.19 -13.46 -5.22
C ASP A 196 13.84 -14.16 -5.34
N GLY A 197 13.41 -14.44 -6.58
CA GLY A 197 12.11 -15.00 -6.91
C GLY A 197 11.02 -13.96 -7.18
N LEU A 198 11.26 -12.69 -6.87
CA LEU A 198 10.32 -11.59 -7.13
C LEU A 198 10.72 -10.72 -8.31
N GLN A 199 11.74 -11.12 -9.10
CA GLN A 199 12.23 -10.34 -10.23
C GLN A 199 11.09 -10.01 -11.19
N ASP A 200 10.41 -10.97 -11.79
CA ASP A 200 9.41 -10.70 -12.85
C ASP A 200 8.21 -9.86 -12.36
N VAL A 201 7.87 -9.99 -11.08
CA VAL A 201 6.80 -9.19 -10.46
C VAL A 201 7.30 -7.88 -9.88
N ARG A 202 8.62 -7.64 -9.82
CA ARG A 202 9.27 -6.43 -9.32
C ARG A 202 8.71 -5.95 -7.97
N THR A 203 8.35 -6.86 -7.08
CA THR A 203 7.76 -6.50 -5.77
C THR A 203 8.87 -6.09 -4.80
N VAL A 204 8.78 -4.87 -4.26
CA VAL A 204 9.54 -4.46 -3.07
C VAL A 204 8.75 -4.86 -1.83
N LEU A 205 9.40 -5.28 -0.74
CA LEU A 205 8.70 -5.65 0.48
C LEU A 205 8.70 -4.48 1.46
N GLU A 206 7.64 -4.35 2.24
CA GLU A 206 7.52 -3.33 3.28
C GLU A 206 8.61 -3.48 4.37
N MET A 207 9.10 -4.71 4.56
CA MET A 207 10.21 -5.02 5.47
C MET A 207 11.54 -4.38 5.05
N ASP A 208 11.68 -3.97 3.79
CA ASP A 208 12.85 -3.22 3.31
C ASP A 208 12.90 -1.80 3.89
N PHE A 209 11.76 -1.27 4.33
CA PHE A 209 11.62 0.08 4.89
C PHE A 209 11.42 0.10 6.41
N GLY A 210 10.98 -1.00 7.03
CA GLY A 210 10.77 -1.06 8.48
C GLY A 210 9.96 -2.27 8.94
N GLU A 211 9.40 -2.18 10.15
CA GLU A 211 8.49 -3.19 10.68
C GLU A 211 7.13 -3.09 9.99
N ALA A 212 6.64 -4.19 9.43
CA ALA A 212 5.28 -4.28 8.88
C ALA A 212 4.25 -4.24 10.02
N ILE A 213 3.33 -3.27 9.99
CA ILE A 213 2.38 -3.02 11.10
C ILE A 213 0.91 -3.02 10.68
N GLY A 214 0.60 -3.27 9.40
CA GLY A 214 -0.76 -3.49 8.94
C GLY A 214 -0.94 -3.37 7.44
N ASP A 215 -2.11 -3.80 6.97
CA ASP A 215 -2.52 -3.70 5.57
C ASP A 215 -3.67 -2.70 5.41
N VAL A 216 -3.67 -1.98 4.29
CA VAL A 216 -4.73 -1.05 3.93
C VAL A 216 -5.18 -1.31 2.50
N ASN A 217 -6.48 -1.47 2.34
CA ASN A 217 -7.12 -1.68 1.05
C ASN A 217 -8.07 -0.53 0.74
N TYR A 218 -8.01 -0.03 -0.49
CA TYR A 218 -8.87 1.05 -0.99
C TYR A 218 -9.57 0.61 -2.27
N PHE A 219 -10.90 0.48 -2.21
CA PHE A 219 -11.69 -0.01 -3.33
C PHE A 219 -12.28 1.14 -4.15
N GLY A 220 -11.40 1.86 -4.87
CA GLY A 220 -11.76 3.08 -5.61
C GLY A 220 -12.86 2.90 -6.66
N SER A 221 -13.00 1.70 -7.23
CA SER A 221 -14.02 1.36 -8.23
C SER A 221 -15.46 1.23 -7.69
N LEU A 222 -15.68 1.39 -6.38
CA LEU A 222 -17.03 1.44 -5.81
C LEU A 222 -17.66 2.81 -6.13
N GLU A 223 -18.77 2.84 -6.89
CA GLU A 223 -19.36 4.10 -7.38
C GLU A 223 -20.29 4.80 -6.38
N VAL A 224 -20.99 4.04 -5.51
CA VAL A 224 -22.06 4.55 -4.63
C VAL A 224 -21.64 4.60 -3.16
N VAL A 225 -20.34 4.69 -2.91
CA VAL A 225 -19.76 4.73 -1.56
C VAL A 225 -18.91 5.98 -1.46
N ASP A 226 -19.05 6.72 -0.36
CA ASP A 226 -18.19 7.87 -0.08
C ASP A 226 -16.72 7.43 -0.04
N ARG A 227 -15.80 8.28 -0.48
CA ARG A 227 -14.41 7.88 -0.72
C ARG A 227 -13.72 7.37 0.56
N GLU A 228 -13.92 8.02 1.69
CA GLU A 228 -13.42 7.61 3.00
C GLU A 228 -13.93 6.23 3.43
N ASP A 229 -15.10 5.84 2.92
CA ASP A 229 -15.76 4.58 3.22
C ASP A 229 -15.33 3.42 2.31
N LYS A 230 -14.54 3.71 1.27
CA LYS A 230 -13.92 2.69 0.41
C LYS A 230 -12.66 2.08 1.03
N LEU A 231 -12.21 2.61 2.17
CA LEU A 231 -11.02 2.17 2.88
C LEU A 231 -11.32 0.99 3.83
N PHE A 232 -10.39 0.04 3.90
CA PHE A 232 -10.42 -1.08 4.82
C PHE A 232 -9.01 -1.30 5.35
N VAL A 233 -8.82 -1.13 6.66
CA VAL A 233 -7.61 -1.56 7.35
C VAL A 233 -7.85 -2.99 7.82
N CYS A 234 -6.99 -3.90 7.37
CA CYS A 234 -7.08 -5.33 7.67
C CYS A 234 -5.91 -5.74 8.56
N GLY A 235 -6.18 -6.62 9.53
CA GLY A 235 -5.20 -7.14 10.46
C GLY A 235 -5.81 -8.27 11.30
N ASN A 236 -4.97 -9.00 12.02
CA ASN A 236 -5.46 -10.03 12.94
C ASN A 236 -6.20 -9.35 14.11
N PHE A 237 -7.53 -9.26 14.03
CA PHE A 237 -8.38 -8.67 15.06
C PHE A 237 -8.81 -9.70 16.13
N SER A 238 -8.05 -10.78 16.31
CA SER A 238 -8.35 -11.89 17.22
C SER A 238 -8.71 -11.43 18.64
N ASP A 239 -8.12 -10.33 19.12
CA ASP A 239 -8.37 -9.80 20.47
C ASP A 239 -9.79 -9.24 20.68
N ILE A 240 -10.62 -9.13 19.63
CA ILE A 240 -11.97 -8.52 19.70
C ILE A 240 -13.09 -9.53 19.44
N ILE A 241 -12.83 -10.61 18.69
CA ILE A 241 -13.85 -11.65 18.43
C ILE A 241 -14.13 -12.45 19.71
N ASP A 242 -13.12 -12.69 20.55
CA ASP A 242 -13.30 -13.39 21.82
C ASP A 242 -14.06 -12.54 22.86
N ALA A 243 -13.92 -11.21 22.82
CA ALA A 243 -14.62 -10.32 23.75
C ALA A 243 -16.12 -10.14 23.44
N GLY A 244 -16.53 -10.35 22.18
CA GLY A 244 -17.93 -10.21 21.74
C GLY A 244 -18.78 -11.48 21.90
N LEU A 245 -18.15 -12.64 22.03
CA LEU A 245 -18.85 -13.93 22.22
C LEU A 245 -19.05 -14.31 23.69
N GLU A 246 -18.34 -13.67 24.63
CA GLU A 246 -18.57 -13.88 26.07
C GLU A 246 -19.72 -13.03 26.62
N THR A 247 -20.08 -11.90 26.00
CA THR A 247 -21.17 -11.04 26.46
C THR A 247 -22.58 -11.50 26.08
N GLU A 248 -22.73 -12.54 25.26
CA GLU A 248 -24.03 -13.19 24.99
C GLU A 248 -24.24 -14.48 25.79
N ARG A 249 -23.34 -14.79 26.74
CA ARG A 249 -23.46 -15.94 27.65
C ARG A 249 -23.37 -15.53 29.13
N THR A 250 -24.20 -14.59 29.55
CA THR A 250 -24.63 -14.46 30.96
C THR A 250 -26.04 -13.90 31.03
#